data_AF-A0A1Q8KV49-F1
#
_entry.id   AF-A0A1Q8KV49-F1
#
_cell.length_a   1.000
_cell.length_b   1.000
_cell.length_c   1.000
_cell.angle_alpha   90.00
_cell.angle_beta   90.00
_cell.angle_gamma   90.00
#
_symmetry.space_group_name_H-M   'P 1'
#
loop_
_entity.id
_entity.type
_entity.pdbx_description
1 polymer ?
#
loop_
_entity_poly.entity_id
_entity_poly.type
_entity_poly.pdbx_seq_one_letter_code
_entity_poly.pdbx_strand_id
1 'polypeptide(L)'
;MASGKSSGKKRPPSVGAVNQRQIPWGTVAAVVVIVALAAGFIGYPLLQRGQNAQWTPSEENRDPSLAIEGIVSQEYPGLQHVLGFQSVAYTHSPPFGGAHDGFWAACNGVVYPQPVRSENLVHSLEHGAIWITYNPDQVDEAALGSLRQRVEGQPYTVMSPYPGLDSPISLQSWGHQLKLTDAEDERIDQFIRSLRTNRFTHPEVGASCDALGAQGFDQDNPPPFAPIPPQTAVDKQTVFPENEGANPGGAPAPDPVVPGQ
;
A
#
# COMPACT_ATOMS: atom_id res chain seq x y z
N MET A 1 -51.55 66.76 81.63
CA MET A 1 -51.91 65.37 81.28
C MET A 1 -51.95 65.32 79.76
N ALA A 2 -51.35 64.41 79.00
CA ALA A 2 -50.94 63.03 79.24
C ALA A 2 -49.65 62.68 78.45
N SER A 3 -49.01 61.62 78.91
CA SER A 3 -47.80 60.96 78.43
C SER A 3 -48.04 60.16 77.14
N GLY A 4 -47.00 60.00 76.31
CA GLY A 4 -47.02 59.12 75.14
C GLY A 4 -45.60 58.69 74.70
N LYS A 5 -45.03 57.70 75.39
CA LYS A 5 -43.80 56.98 75.00
C LYS A 5 -44.13 55.99 73.87
N SER A 6 -43.37 55.99 72.78
CA SER A 6 -43.34 54.90 71.79
C SER A 6 -41.91 54.37 71.68
N SER A 7 -41.76 53.07 71.93
CA SER A 7 -40.50 52.33 71.86
C SER A 7 -40.22 51.86 70.43
N GLY A 8 -39.11 52.32 69.85
CA GLY A 8 -38.62 51.83 68.57
C GLY A 8 -38.01 50.43 68.71
N LYS A 9 -38.65 49.43 68.11
CA LYS A 9 -38.13 48.05 67.97
C LYS A 9 -36.96 48.06 66.96
N LYS A 10 -35.74 47.73 67.40
CA LYS A 10 -34.58 47.54 66.52
C LYS A 10 -34.75 46.24 65.71
N ARG A 11 -34.65 46.33 64.38
CA ARG A 11 -34.58 45.17 63.47
C ARG A 11 -33.19 44.50 63.57
N PRO A 12 -33.09 43.16 63.50
CA PRO A 12 -31.80 42.49 63.47
C PRO A 12 -31.11 42.70 62.12
N PRO A 13 -29.77 42.64 62.06
CA PRO A 13 -29.03 42.78 60.81
C PRO A 13 -29.29 41.57 59.90
N SER A 14 -29.55 41.84 58.62
CA SER A 14 -29.63 40.80 57.59
C SER A 14 -28.25 40.16 57.39
N VAL A 15 -28.17 38.85 57.55
CA VAL A 15 -26.99 38.06 57.19
C VAL A 15 -26.75 38.25 55.69
N GLY A 16 -25.60 38.82 55.33
CA GLY A 16 -25.23 39.02 53.92
C GLY A 16 -25.21 37.68 53.19
N ALA A 17 -25.95 37.60 52.08
CA ALA A 17 -25.97 36.43 51.24
C ALA A 17 -24.54 36.10 50.77
N VAL A 18 -24.05 34.91 51.14
CA VAL A 18 -22.80 34.37 50.61
C VAL A 18 -23.01 34.23 49.10
N ASN A 19 -22.27 35.04 48.33
CA ASN A 19 -22.33 35.05 46.88
C ASN A 19 -21.84 33.69 46.36
N GLN A 20 -22.75 32.73 46.18
CA GLN A 20 -22.41 31.43 45.60
C GLN A 20 -21.96 31.67 44.17
N ARG A 21 -20.65 31.52 43.91
CA ARG A 21 -20.08 31.59 42.57
C ARG A 21 -20.79 30.56 41.69
N GLN A 22 -21.64 31.03 40.79
CA GLN A 22 -22.28 30.20 39.79
C GLN A 22 -21.21 29.76 38.79
N ILE A 23 -20.98 28.46 38.69
CA ILE A 23 -20.04 27.90 37.70
C ILE A 23 -20.67 28.10 36.31
N PRO A 24 -19.97 28.74 35.35
CA PRO A 24 -20.50 28.99 34.02
C PRO A 24 -20.41 27.71 33.18
N TRP A 25 -21.35 26.78 33.41
CA TRP A 25 -21.39 25.47 32.75
C TRP A 25 -21.35 25.54 31.21
N GLY A 26 -21.92 26.59 30.61
CA GLY A 26 -21.83 26.82 29.16
C GLY A 26 -20.40 27.04 28.67
N THR A 27 -19.60 27.81 29.41
CA THR A 27 -18.18 28.05 29.09
C THR A 27 -17.36 26.79 29.28
N VAL A 28 -17.64 26.01 30.34
CA VAL A 28 -16.98 24.72 30.58
C VAL A 28 -17.27 23.74 29.42
N ALA A 29 -18.53 23.63 29.00
CA ALA A 29 -18.90 22.78 27.88
C ALA A 29 -18.22 23.21 26.57
N ALA A 30 -18.17 24.51 26.28
CA ALA A 30 -17.48 25.03 25.10
C ALA A 30 -15.97 24.72 25.11
N VAL A 31 -15.30 24.87 26.26
CA VAL A 31 -13.88 24.53 26.41
C VAL A 31 -13.64 23.03 26.20
N VAL A 32 -14.50 22.17 26.74
CA VAL A 32 -14.39 20.71 26.55
C VAL A 32 -14.51 20.33 25.07
N VAL A 33 -15.47 20.92 24.34
CA VAL A 33 -15.62 20.69 22.89
C VAL A 33 -14.37 21.15 22.13
N ILE A 34 -13.84 22.33 22.44
CA ILE A 34 -12.62 22.84 21.79
C ILE A 34 -11.43 21.93 22.07
N VAL A 35 -11.26 21.44 23.31
CA VAL A 35 -10.17 20.52 23.66
C VAL A 35 -10.33 19.18 22.94
N ALA A 36 -11.56 18.64 22.84
CA ALA A 36 -11.82 17.41 22.11
C ALA A 36 -11.51 17.56 20.60
N LEU A 37 -11.91 18.68 20.00
CA LEU A 37 -11.57 19.01 18.62
C LEU A 37 -10.06 19.20 18.44
N ALA A 38 -9.37 19.88 19.36
CA ALA A 38 -7.92 20.05 19.31
C ALA A 38 -7.18 18.70 19.46
N ALA A 39 -7.65 17.82 20.35
CA ALA A 39 -7.12 16.47 20.48
C ALA A 39 -7.32 15.65 19.19
N GLY A 40 -8.46 15.80 18.51
CA GLY A 40 -8.71 15.20 17.20
C GLY A 40 -7.88 15.80 16.06
N PHE A 41 -7.79 17.13 15.95
CA PHE A 41 -7.12 17.81 14.84
C PHE A 41 -5.59 17.87 14.99
N ILE A 42 -5.07 17.90 16.21
CA ILE A 42 -3.62 18.01 16.47
C ILE A 42 -3.08 16.71 17.05
N GLY A 43 -3.76 16.13 18.04
CA GLY A 43 -3.30 14.93 18.72
C GLY A 43 -3.28 13.69 17.82
N TYR A 44 -4.35 13.46 17.06
CA TYR A 44 -4.46 12.28 16.18
C TYR A 44 -3.39 12.26 15.06
N PRO A 45 -3.11 13.36 14.31
CA PRO A 45 -2.02 13.37 13.35
C PRO A 45 -0.63 13.17 13.98
N LEU A 46 -0.40 13.64 15.20
CA LEU A 46 0.87 13.41 15.91
C LEU A 46 1.05 11.95 16.31
N LEU A 47 -0.01 11.31 16.79
CA LEU A 47 0.00 9.87 17.11
C LEU A 47 0.25 9.03 15.85
N GLN A 48 -0.46 9.33 14.76
CA GLN A 48 -0.25 8.65 13.48
C GLN A 48 1.17 8.84 12.96
N ARG A 49 1.77 10.04 13.07
CA ARG A 49 3.17 10.26 12.68
C ARG A 49 4.14 9.36 13.43
N GLY A 50 3.93 9.16 14.73
CA GLY A 50 4.75 8.25 15.53
C GLY A 50 4.62 6.79 15.07
N GLN A 51 3.39 6.32 14.88
CA GLN A 51 3.15 4.96 14.39
C GLN A 51 3.68 4.74 12.97
N ASN A 52 3.58 5.74 12.09
CA ASN A 52 4.07 5.68 10.71
C ASN A 52 5.60 5.74 10.62
N ALA A 53 6.27 6.37 11.59
CA ALA A 53 7.73 6.50 11.58
C ALA A 53 8.44 5.15 11.71
N GLN A 54 7.88 4.20 12.47
CA GLN A 54 8.48 2.87 12.62
C GLN A 54 8.50 2.06 11.31
N TRP A 55 7.56 2.35 10.40
CA TRP A 55 7.39 1.68 9.11
C TRP A 55 8.08 2.42 7.97
N THR A 56 8.80 3.51 8.27
CA THR A 56 9.53 4.30 7.28
C THR A 56 10.99 3.83 7.26
N PRO A 57 11.53 3.40 6.11
CA PRO A 57 12.92 2.96 6.00
C PRO A 57 13.91 4.06 6.40
N SER A 58 14.95 3.68 7.14
CA SER A 58 16.07 4.56 7.54
C SER A 58 17.40 3.82 7.42
N GLU A 59 18.52 4.49 7.71
CA GLU A 59 19.83 3.82 7.77
C GLU A 59 19.90 2.82 8.93
N GLU A 60 19.23 3.12 10.05
CA GLU A 60 19.16 2.27 11.24
C GLU A 60 18.21 1.09 11.06
N ASN A 61 17.13 1.27 10.29
CA ASN A 61 16.18 0.22 9.95
C ASN A 61 15.88 0.24 8.45
N ARG A 62 16.70 -0.48 7.68
CA ARG A 62 16.65 -0.49 6.22
C ARG A 62 15.43 -1.21 5.65
N ASP A 63 14.87 -2.13 6.42
CA ASP A 63 13.70 -2.89 6.01
C ASP A 63 12.75 -3.10 7.19
N PRO A 64 11.91 -2.09 7.49
CA PRO A 64 10.91 -2.22 8.55
C PRO A 64 9.84 -3.27 8.26
N SER A 65 9.70 -3.71 7.00
CA SER A 65 8.65 -4.65 6.61
C SER A 65 8.81 -6.01 7.26
N LEU A 66 10.05 -6.38 7.61
CA LEU A 66 10.36 -7.64 8.32
C LEU A 66 9.71 -7.75 9.70
N ALA A 67 9.22 -6.65 10.27
CA ALA A 67 8.46 -6.64 11.51
C ALA A 67 6.94 -6.86 11.31
N ILE A 68 6.45 -6.88 10.06
CA ILE A 68 5.04 -7.11 9.75
C ILE A 68 4.72 -8.59 9.94
N GLU A 69 3.74 -8.90 10.78
CA GLU A 69 3.30 -10.27 11.00
C GLU A 69 2.77 -10.91 9.71
N GLY A 70 3.33 -12.07 9.36
CA GLY A 70 2.93 -12.83 8.18
C GLY A 70 3.67 -12.46 6.89
N ILE A 71 4.64 -11.54 6.94
CA ILE A 71 5.47 -11.24 5.78
C ILE A 71 6.35 -12.44 5.42
N VAL A 72 6.45 -12.71 4.13
CA VAL A 72 7.39 -13.66 3.52
C VAL A 72 8.43 -12.85 2.76
N SER A 73 9.70 -13.18 2.93
CA SER A 73 10.79 -12.56 2.16
C SER A 73 11.75 -13.58 1.56
N GLN A 74 12.31 -13.22 0.41
CA GLN A 74 13.30 -14.00 -0.31
C GLN A 74 14.19 -13.06 -1.13
N GLU A 75 15.50 -13.34 -1.17
CA GLU A 75 16.42 -12.61 -2.02
C GLU A 75 16.32 -13.10 -3.48
N TYR A 76 16.30 -12.15 -4.42
CA TYR A 76 16.28 -12.42 -5.85
C TYR A 76 17.40 -11.65 -6.56
N PRO A 77 18.08 -12.26 -7.54
CA PRO A 77 18.95 -11.51 -8.44
C PRO A 77 18.10 -10.58 -9.31
N GLY A 78 18.53 -9.33 -9.45
CA GLY A 78 17.96 -8.41 -10.44
C GLY A 78 18.44 -8.69 -11.86
N LEU A 79 17.91 -7.93 -12.82
CA LEU A 79 18.28 -7.91 -14.24
C LEU A 79 18.11 -9.27 -14.96
N GLN A 80 17.29 -10.15 -14.41
CA GLN A 80 17.03 -11.48 -14.98
C GLN A 80 15.91 -11.44 -16.02
N HIS A 81 16.15 -10.81 -17.16
CA HIS A 81 15.09 -10.65 -18.16
C HIS A 81 14.81 -11.91 -18.99
N VAL A 82 13.53 -12.10 -19.32
CA VAL A 82 12.98 -13.00 -20.34
C VAL A 82 12.21 -12.19 -21.40
N LEU A 83 11.91 -12.83 -22.53
CA LEU A 83 11.14 -12.23 -23.63
C LEU A 83 9.62 -12.43 -23.42
N GLY A 84 8.80 -11.62 -24.09
CA GLY A 84 7.33 -11.65 -23.95
C GLY A 84 6.64 -12.96 -24.34
N PHE A 85 7.29 -13.81 -25.13
CA PHE A 85 6.77 -15.15 -25.48
C PHE A 85 7.28 -16.25 -24.53
N GLN A 86 8.15 -15.91 -23.58
CA GLN A 86 8.70 -16.83 -22.60
C GLN A 86 7.93 -16.70 -21.28
N SER A 87 7.95 -17.76 -20.49
CA SER A 87 7.35 -17.78 -19.15
C SER A 87 8.38 -18.10 -18.09
N VAL A 88 8.07 -17.75 -16.85
CA VAL A 88 8.91 -18.08 -15.69
C VAL A 88 8.19 -19.06 -14.79
N ALA A 89 8.84 -20.17 -14.48
CA ALA A 89 8.39 -21.09 -13.45
C ALA A 89 8.74 -20.48 -12.09
N TYR A 90 7.87 -19.63 -11.56
CA TYR A 90 7.99 -19.09 -10.21
C TYR A 90 7.73 -20.18 -9.16
N THR A 91 8.35 -20.02 -7.99
CA THR A 91 8.13 -20.90 -6.84
C THR A 91 7.02 -20.39 -5.92
N HIS A 92 6.63 -19.12 -6.09
CA HIS A 92 5.57 -18.46 -5.34
C HIS A 92 4.47 -17.94 -6.27
N SER A 93 3.24 -17.92 -5.75
CA SER A 93 2.05 -17.47 -6.45
C SER A 93 1.24 -16.55 -5.51
N PRO A 94 1.09 -15.26 -5.82
CA PRO A 94 1.70 -14.50 -6.91
C PRO A 94 3.23 -14.41 -6.75
N PRO A 95 3.99 -14.18 -7.83
CA PRO A 95 5.42 -13.98 -7.74
C PRO A 95 5.76 -12.59 -7.18
N PHE A 96 6.87 -12.49 -6.46
CA PHE A 96 7.33 -11.24 -5.82
C PHE A 96 8.81 -10.94 -6.10
N GLY A 97 9.37 -11.50 -7.18
CA GLY A 97 10.74 -11.29 -7.61
C GLY A 97 11.18 -12.35 -8.61
N GLY A 98 12.45 -12.32 -8.98
CA GLY A 98 13.06 -13.29 -9.89
C GLY A 98 13.04 -12.83 -11.34
N ALA A 99 13.23 -13.77 -12.26
CA ALA A 99 13.23 -13.53 -13.69
C ALA A 99 11.88 -12.97 -14.15
N HIS A 100 11.91 -12.04 -15.09
CA HIS A 100 10.73 -11.26 -15.47
C HIS A 100 10.88 -10.64 -16.86
N ASP A 101 9.83 -10.05 -17.41
CA ASP A 101 9.85 -9.53 -18.78
C ASP A 101 10.75 -8.31 -18.91
N GLY A 102 11.34 -8.03 -20.08
CA GLY A 102 12.08 -6.77 -20.28
C GLY A 102 11.22 -5.50 -20.29
N PHE A 103 9.90 -5.61 -20.37
CA PHE A 103 8.96 -4.49 -20.27
C PHE A 103 8.14 -4.53 -18.99
N TRP A 104 8.17 -3.44 -18.22
CA TRP A 104 7.35 -3.30 -17.01
C TRP A 104 5.90 -2.96 -17.32
N ALA A 105 5.00 -3.38 -16.43
CA ALA A 105 3.64 -2.87 -16.40
C ALA A 105 3.62 -1.44 -15.82
N ALA A 106 2.81 -0.55 -16.39
CA ALA A 106 2.66 0.81 -15.84
C ALA A 106 2.22 0.74 -14.37
N CYS A 107 2.93 1.46 -13.50
CA CYS A 107 2.82 1.32 -12.04
C CYS A 107 2.66 2.66 -11.30
N ASN A 108 2.24 3.71 -12.00
CA ASN A 108 1.97 5.01 -11.40
C ASN A 108 0.48 5.16 -11.03
N GLY A 109 0.01 4.26 -10.17
CA GLY A 109 -1.34 4.31 -9.60
C GLY A 109 -2.40 3.70 -10.51
N VAL A 110 -2.02 2.63 -11.19
CA VAL A 110 -2.84 1.97 -12.23
C VAL A 110 -3.63 0.83 -11.62
N VAL A 111 -4.93 0.79 -11.91
CA VAL A 111 -5.83 -0.32 -11.57
C VAL A 111 -6.20 -1.04 -12.87
N TYR A 112 -5.60 -2.20 -13.10
CA TYR A 112 -5.95 -3.05 -14.23
C TYR A 112 -7.26 -3.79 -13.95
N PRO A 113 -8.28 -3.64 -14.84
CA PRO A 113 -9.58 -4.31 -14.65
C PRO A 113 -9.53 -5.80 -14.99
N GLN A 114 -8.47 -6.26 -15.66
CA GLN A 114 -8.27 -7.64 -16.09
C GLN A 114 -6.96 -8.21 -15.54
N PRO A 115 -6.85 -9.53 -15.39
CA PRO A 115 -5.61 -10.17 -14.98
C PRO A 115 -4.48 -9.89 -15.97
N VAL A 116 -3.33 -9.47 -15.46
CA VAL A 116 -2.14 -9.11 -16.25
C VAL A 116 -1.08 -10.20 -16.11
N ARG A 117 -0.30 -10.40 -17.17
CA ARG A 117 0.87 -11.29 -17.13
C ARG A 117 1.83 -10.92 -15.99
N SER A 118 2.18 -11.91 -15.17
CA SER A 118 2.94 -11.69 -13.93
C SER A 118 4.36 -11.20 -14.19
N GLU A 119 5.04 -11.68 -15.22
CA GLU A 119 6.40 -11.26 -15.56
C GLU A 119 6.51 -9.74 -15.80
N ASN A 120 5.47 -9.08 -16.32
CA ASN A 120 5.49 -7.63 -16.52
C ASN A 120 5.31 -6.88 -15.20
N LEU A 121 4.51 -7.41 -14.29
CA LEU A 121 4.29 -6.84 -12.95
C LEU A 121 5.49 -7.08 -12.03
N VAL A 122 6.18 -8.22 -12.16
CA VAL A 122 7.44 -8.50 -11.43
C VAL A 122 8.53 -7.50 -11.81
N HIS A 123 8.64 -7.10 -13.08
CA HIS A 123 9.54 -6.00 -13.47
C HIS A 123 9.18 -4.71 -12.73
N SER A 124 7.90 -4.34 -12.65
CA SER A 124 7.49 -3.16 -11.87
C SER A 124 7.95 -3.23 -10.41
N LEU A 125 7.98 -4.43 -9.80
CA LEU A 125 8.52 -4.62 -8.45
C LEU A 125 10.02 -4.33 -8.38
N GLU A 126 10.78 -4.67 -9.41
CA GLU A 126 12.21 -4.39 -9.52
C GLU A 126 12.52 -2.88 -9.43
N HIS A 127 11.61 -2.06 -9.96
CA HIS A 127 11.64 -0.60 -9.87
C HIS A 127 11.20 -0.04 -8.50
N GLY A 128 10.81 -0.90 -7.57
CA GLY A 128 10.35 -0.53 -6.23
C GLY A 128 8.84 -0.29 -6.14
N ALA A 129 8.06 -0.80 -7.08
CA ALA A 129 6.60 -0.73 -7.02
C ALA A 129 6.00 -1.70 -6.01
N ILE A 130 4.80 -1.36 -5.54
CA ILE A 130 3.91 -2.27 -4.83
C ILE A 130 2.86 -2.78 -5.81
N TRP A 131 2.77 -4.11 -5.97
CA TRP A 131 1.66 -4.76 -6.65
C TRP A 131 0.67 -5.27 -5.61
N ILE A 132 -0.55 -4.74 -5.65
CA ILE A 132 -1.66 -5.22 -4.84
C ILE A 132 -2.53 -6.09 -5.73
N THR A 133 -2.75 -7.33 -5.33
CA THR A 133 -3.60 -8.24 -6.08
C THR A 133 -4.64 -8.91 -5.20
N TYR A 134 -5.71 -9.38 -5.83
CA TYR A 134 -6.86 -9.93 -5.16
C TYR A 134 -7.43 -11.14 -5.91
N ASN A 135 -8.05 -12.03 -5.15
CA ASN A 135 -8.85 -13.10 -5.73
C ASN A 135 -10.23 -12.52 -6.12
N PRO A 136 -10.57 -12.47 -7.43
CA PRO A 136 -11.85 -11.92 -7.89
C PRO A 136 -13.08 -12.73 -7.39
N ASP A 137 -12.89 -13.97 -6.94
CA ASP A 137 -13.95 -14.83 -6.42
C ASP A 137 -14.18 -14.66 -4.90
N GLN A 138 -13.30 -13.93 -4.20
CA GLN A 138 -13.33 -13.80 -2.73
C GLN A 138 -13.45 -12.35 -2.23
N VAL A 139 -13.24 -11.36 -3.09
CA VAL A 139 -13.25 -9.94 -2.72
C VAL A 139 -14.50 -9.28 -3.27
N ASP A 140 -15.27 -8.63 -2.40
CA ASP A 140 -16.45 -7.86 -2.81
C ASP A 140 -16.09 -6.43 -3.28
N GLU A 141 -17.08 -5.72 -3.83
CA GLU A 141 -16.85 -4.36 -4.35
C GLU A 141 -16.44 -3.34 -3.27
N ALA A 142 -16.82 -3.55 -2.01
CA ALA A 142 -16.47 -2.64 -0.93
C ALA A 142 -14.98 -2.76 -0.59
N ALA A 143 -14.51 -3.99 -0.40
CA ALA A 143 -13.10 -4.31 -0.21
C ALA A 143 -12.26 -3.88 -1.42
N LEU A 144 -12.76 -4.14 -2.64
CA LEU A 144 -12.12 -3.69 -3.87
C LEU A 144 -12.02 -2.16 -3.95
N GLY A 145 -13.06 -1.43 -3.56
CA GLY A 145 -13.05 0.03 -3.47
C GLY A 145 -12.04 0.57 -2.45
N SER A 146 -11.81 -0.14 -1.35
CA SER A 146 -10.78 0.22 -0.35
C SER A 146 -9.36 0.03 -0.88
N LEU A 147 -9.13 -1.07 -1.59
CA LEU A 147 -7.84 -1.33 -2.24
C LEU A 147 -7.56 -0.32 -3.37
N ARG A 148 -8.56 0.00 -4.21
CA ARG A 148 -8.44 1.01 -5.28
C ARG A 148 -7.98 2.36 -4.75
N GLN A 149 -8.51 2.81 -3.61
CA GLN A 149 -8.11 4.09 -2.98
C GLN A 149 -6.63 4.16 -2.59
N ARG A 150 -5.99 3.01 -2.33
CA ARG A 150 -4.55 2.93 -2.02
C ARG A 150 -3.67 2.93 -3.26
N VAL A 151 -4.27 2.76 -4.44
CA VAL A 151 -3.58 2.58 -5.71
C VAL A 151 -3.78 3.80 -6.60
N GLU A 152 -5.01 4.24 -6.81
CA GLU A 152 -5.35 5.28 -7.79
C GLU A 152 -4.53 6.58 -7.57
N GLY A 153 -3.74 6.93 -8.59
CA GLY A 153 -2.87 8.11 -8.58
C GLY A 153 -1.67 8.04 -7.63
N GLN A 154 -1.44 6.90 -6.96
CA GLN A 154 -0.27 6.68 -6.11
C GLN A 154 0.92 6.19 -6.96
N PRO A 155 2.04 6.92 -7.01
CA PRO A 155 3.20 6.50 -7.79
C PRO A 155 3.78 5.19 -7.23
N TYR A 156 4.40 4.37 -8.08
CA TYR A 156 4.97 3.06 -7.70
C TYR A 156 3.97 2.15 -6.96
N THR A 157 2.70 2.17 -7.38
CA THR A 157 1.65 1.32 -6.84
C THR A 157 0.74 0.89 -7.99
N VAL A 158 0.44 -0.40 -8.06
CA VAL A 158 -0.33 -1.00 -9.14
C VAL A 158 -1.27 -2.07 -8.58
N MET A 159 -2.40 -2.26 -9.23
CA MET A 159 -3.38 -3.27 -8.85
C MET A 159 -3.89 -4.06 -10.04
N SER A 160 -4.07 -5.37 -9.86
CA SER A 160 -4.74 -6.24 -10.83
C SER A 160 -5.42 -7.41 -10.13
N PRO A 161 -6.46 -8.03 -10.70
CA PRO A 161 -6.93 -9.33 -10.22
C PRO A 161 -5.90 -10.43 -10.48
N TYR A 162 -5.91 -11.48 -9.65
CA TYR A 162 -5.11 -12.70 -9.85
C TYR A 162 -5.98 -13.93 -9.65
N PRO A 163 -6.45 -14.57 -10.74
CA PRO A 163 -7.28 -15.76 -10.68
C PRO A 163 -6.57 -16.91 -9.96
N GLY A 164 -7.30 -17.59 -9.07
CA GLY A 164 -6.75 -18.73 -8.31
C GLY A 164 -5.81 -18.35 -7.16
N LEU A 165 -5.76 -17.07 -6.77
CA LEU A 165 -5.07 -16.65 -5.55
C LEU A 165 -5.65 -17.38 -4.32
N ASP A 166 -4.79 -17.93 -3.48
CA ASP A 166 -5.14 -18.75 -2.31
C ASP A 166 -5.56 -17.95 -1.07
N SER A 167 -5.56 -16.62 -1.18
CA SER A 167 -6.00 -15.65 -0.16
C SER A 167 -6.87 -14.58 -0.82
N PRO A 168 -7.73 -13.86 -0.08
CA PRO A 168 -8.49 -12.74 -0.67
C PRO A 168 -7.59 -11.67 -1.27
N ILE A 169 -6.48 -11.33 -0.58
CA ILE A 169 -5.58 -10.23 -0.96
C ILE A 169 -4.13 -10.69 -0.82
N SER A 170 -3.27 -10.24 -1.73
CA SER A 170 -1.83 -10.35 -1.59
C SER A 170 -1.13 -9.09 -2.07
N LEU A 171 -0.10 -8.67 -1.35
CA LEU A 171 0.77 -7.54 -1.70
C LEU A 171 2.15 -8.08 -2.05
N GLN A 172 2.75 -7.54 -3.10
CA GLN A 172 4.09 -7.86 -3.56
C GLN A 172 4.92 -6.59 -3.65
N SER A 173 6.17 -6.70 -3.22
CA SER A 173 7.28 -5.81 -3.52
C SER A 173 8.46 -6.72 -3.88
N TRP A 174 9.52 -6.19 -4.48
CA TRP A 174 10.71 -7.02 -4.77
C TRP A 174 11.20 -7.74 -3.51
N GLY A 175 11.24 -9.06 -3.57
CA GLY A 175 11.65 -9.92 -2.47
C GLY A 175 10.67 -10.05 -1.31
N HIS A 176 9.47 -9.47 -1.36
CA HIS A 176 8.54 -9.42 -0.23
C HIS A 176 7.10 -9.73 -0.65
N GLN A 177 6.42 -10.54 0.15
CA GLN A 177 5.01 -10.84 -0.01
C GLN A 177 4.28 -10.80 1.33
N LEU A 178 3.06 -10.28 1.31
CA LEU A 178 2.12 -10.35 2.42
C LEU A 178 0.76 -10.84 1.88
N LYS A 179 0.16 -11.85 2.53
CA LYS A 179 -1.19 -12.33 2.21
C LYS A 179 -2.14 -11.99 3.34
N LEU A 180 -3.30 -11.45 3.00
CA LEU A 180 -4.29 -10.93 3.94
C LEU A 180 -5.70 -11.36 3.53
N THR A 181 -6.59 -11.35 4.52
CA THR A 181 -8.01 -11.69 4.35
C THR A 181 -8.93 -10.48 4.40
N ASP A 182 -8.45 -9.32 4.84
CA ASP A 182 -9.23 -8.10 5.05
C ASP A 182 -8.56 -6.92 4.33
N ALA A 183 -9.35 -6.14 3.59
CA ALA A 183 -8.90 -4.95 2.86
C ALA A 183 -8.69 -3.72 3.76
N GLU A 184 -9.20 -3.75 4.99
CA GLU A 184 -8.98 -2.71 6.00
C GLU A 184 -7.85 -3.06 6.98
N ASP A 185 -7.13 -4.17 6.75
CA ASP A 185 -6.01 -4.57 7.60
C ASP A 185 -4.89 -3.51 7.54
N GLU A 186 -4.52 -2.98 8.71
CA GLU A 186 -3.50 -1.92 8.82
C GLU A 186 -2.14 -2.33 8.24
N ARG A 187 -1.86 -3.63 8.15
CA ARG A 187 -0.60 -4.16 7.60
C ARG A 187 -0.44 -3.84 6.11
N ILE A 188 -1.53 -3.56 5.39
CA ILE A 188 -1.48 -3.04 4.01
C ILE A 188 -0.70 -1.72 3.97
N ASP A 189 -1.08 -0.77 4.83
CA ASP A 189 -0.46 0.54 4.86
C ASP A 189 0.96 0.48 5.44
N GLN A 190 1.22 -0.45 6.36
CA GLN A 190 2.56 -0.73 6.87
C GLN A 190 3.47 -1.25 5.74
N PHE A 191 3.01 -2.24 4.97
CA PHE A 191 3.74 -2.81 3.83
C PHE A 191 4.08 -1.76 2.78
N ILE A 192 3.08 -0.96 2.36
CA ILE A 192 3.28 0.12 1.39
C ILE A 192 4.31 1.13 1.89
N ARG A 193 4.24 1.56 3.16
CA ARG A 193 5.20 2.53 3.73
C ARG A 193 6.62 1.97 3.81
N SER A 194 6.76 0.68 4.14
CA SER A 194 8.06 0.05 4.34
C SER A 194 8.78 -0.31 3.05
N LEU A 195 8.05 -0.56 1.96
CA LEU A 195 8.63 -1.17 0.76
C LEU A 195 8.55 -0.30 -0.49
N ARG A 196 7.55 0.58 -0.61
CA ARG A 196 7.38 1.40 -1.82
C ARG A 196 8.59 2.31 -2.01
N THR A 197 9.31 2.14 -3.11
CA THR A 197 10.56 2.87 -3.43
C THR A 197 11.64 2.79 -2.34
N ASN A 198 11.62 1.73 -1.52
CA ASN A 198 12.64 1.53 -0.50
C ASN A 198 13.97 1.14 -1.16
N ARG A 199 14.89 2.10 -1.29
CA ARG A 199 16.19 1.94 -1.96
C ARG A 199 17.09 0.81 -1.42
N PHE A 200 16.73 0.18 -0.30
CA PHE A 200 17.48 -0.93 0.28
C PHE A 200 16.96 -2.31 -0.14
N THR A 201 15.75 -2.40 -0.70
CA THR A 201 15.07 -3.70 -0.90
C THR A 201 14.77 -4.03 -2.36
N HIS A 202 14.99 -3.12 -3.30
CA HIS A 202 14.85 -3.37 -4.74
C HIS A 202 16.12 -2.95 -5.50
N PRO A 203 16.44 -3.60 -6.63
CA PRO A 203 17.75 -3.42 -7.27
C PRO A 203 17.82 -2.18 -8.18
N GLU A 204 16.72 -1.72 -8.78
CA GLU A 204 16.72 -0.58 -9.71
C GLU A 204 16.24 0.73 -9.08
N VAL A 205 17.04 1.27 -8.16
CA VAL A 205 16.73 2.51 -7.45
C VAL A 205 16.58 3.69 -8.42
N GLY A 206 15.37 4.26 -8.48
CA GLY A 206 15.06 5.43 -9.31
C GLY A 206 14.61 5.11 -10.74
N ALA A 207 14.40 3.84 -11.09
CA ALA A 207 13.81 3.46 -12.37
C ALA A 207 12.37 4.00 -12.52
N SER A 208 11.94 4.25 -13.76
CA SER A 208 10.63 4.83 -14.05
C SER A 208 9.50 3.80 -13.93
N CYS A 209 8.33 4.24 -13.50
CA CYS A 209 7.08 3.46 -13.50
C CYS A 209 6.10 3.93 -14.60
N ASP A 210 6.56 4.78 -15.52
CA ASP A 210 5.71 5.38 -16.55
C ASP A 210 5.24 4.36 -17.58
N ALA A 211 4.11 4.64 -18.23
CA ALA A 211 3.62 3.81 -19.32
C ALA A 211 4.61 3.82 -20.51
N LEU A 212 4.92 2.64 -21.02
CA LEU A 212 5.80 2.44 -22.18
C LEU A 212 5.10 2.72 -23.52
N GLY A 213 3.77 2.73 -23.53
CA GLY A 213 2.95 2.84 -24.75
C GLY A 213 2.88 1.52 -25.53
N ALA A 214 2.12 1.55 -26.63
CA ALA A 214 1.72 0.35 -27.37
C ALA A 214 2.88 -0.48 -27.97
N GLN A 215 4.07 0.08 -28.10
CA GLN A 215 5.25 -0.63 -28.63
C GLN A 215 6.06 -1.36 -27.55
N GLY A 216 5.78 -1.11 -26.27
CA GLY A 216 6.36 -1.84 -25.14
C GLY A 216 5.27 -2.58 -24.40
N PHE A 217 4.76 -1.96 -23.32
CA PHE A 217 3.61 -2.43 -22.57
C PHE A 217 2.42 -1.49 -22.80
N ASP A 218 1.39 -2.00 -23.48
CA ASP A 218 0.11 -1.31 -23.63
C ASP A 218 -0.73 -1.45 -22.34
N GLN A 219 -0.85 -0.38 -21.57
CA GLN A 219 -1.61 -0.41 -20.32
C GLN A 219 -3.12 -0.64 -20.54
N ASP A 220 -3.66 -0.23 -21.68
CA ASP A 220 -5.09 -0.31 -21.98
C ASP A 220 -5.44 -1.69 -22.60
N ASN A 221 -4.43 -2.38 -23.13
CA ASN A 221 -4.53 -3.75 -23.63
C ASN A 221 -3.31 -4.59 -23.18
N PRO A 222 -3.19 -4.87 -21.88
CA PRO A 222 -2.01 -5.52 -21.33
C PRO A 222 -1.89 -6.98 -21.81
N PRO A 223 -0.66 -7.54 -21.90
CA PRO A 223 -0.46 -8.96 -22.11
C PRO A 223 -1.30 -9.78 -21.11
N PRO A 224 -2.09 -10.75 -21.60
CA PRO A 224 -3.04 -11.46 -20.75
C PRO A 224 -2.30 -12.31 -19.72
N PHE A 225 -2.90 -12.45 -18.54
CA PHE A 225 -2.47 -13.40 -17.53
C PHE A 225 -2.30 -14.82 -18.10
N ALA A 226 -1.20 -15.46 -17.71
CA ALA A 226 -0.95 -16.87 -17.93
C ALA A 226 -0.67 -17.54 -16.57
N PRO A 227 -1.24 -18.72 -16.29
CA PRO A 227 -0.90 -19.48 -15.08
C PRO A 227 0.60 -19.80 -15.03
N ILE A 228 1.17 -19.77 -13.82
CA ILE A 228 2.59 -20.10 -13.61
C ILE A 228 2.85 -21.55 -14.05
N PRO A 229 3.80 -21.79 -14.98
CA PRO A 229 4.17 -23.14 -15.38
C PRO A 229 4.84 -23.89 -14.22
N PRO A 230 4.67 -25.23 -14.13
CA PRO A 230 5.34 -26.01 -13.09
C PRO A 230 6.85 -26.02 -13.31
N GLN A 231 7.62 -26.20 -12.23
CA GLN A 231 9.08 -26.32 -12.28
C GLN A 231 9.57 -27.43 -13.22
N THR A 232 8.78 -28.49 -13.42
CA THR A 232 9.09 -29.58 -14.36
C THR A 232 9.03 -29.19 -15.83
N ALA A 233 8.46 -28.02 -16.16
CA ALA A 233 8.37 -27.51 -17.53
C ALA A 233 9.60 -26.67 -17.94
N VAL A 234 10.53 -26.40 -17.03
CA VAL A 234 11.73 -25.58 -17.31
C VAL A 234 12.60 -26.22 -18.40
N ASP A 235 12.80 -25.49 -19.48
CA ASP A 235 13.61 -25.89 -20.65
C ASP A 235 14.69 -24.86 -21.03
N LYS A 236 14.70 -23.67 -20.38
CA LYS A 236 15.58 -22.52 -20.67
C LYS A 236 15.46 -22.00 -22.11
N GLN A 237 14.32 -22.23 -22.76
CA GLN A 237 14.01 -21.74 -24.11
C GLN A 237 12.66 -21.01 -24.12
N THR A 238 11.63 -21.67 -23.60
CA THR A 238 10.27 -21.15 -23.49
C THR A 238 9.84 -20.97 -22.04
N VAL A 239 10.36 -21.79 -21.12
CA VAL A 239 10.14 -21.69 -19.68
C VAL A 239 11.47 -21.60 -18.95
N PHE A 240 11.66 -20.50 -18.22
CA PHE A 240 12.86 -20.22 -17.45
C PHE A 240 12.65 -20.52 -15.97
N PRO A 241 13.72 -20.90 -15.23
CA PRO A 241 13.63 -21.01 -13.79
C PRO A 241 13.53 -19.62 -13.15
N GLU A 242 12.92 -19.54 -11.96
CA GLU A 242 12.65 -18.29 -11.24
C GLU A 242 13.86 -17.35 -11.09
N ASN A 243 15.10 -17.85 -11.01
CA ASN A 243 16.27 -17.03 -10.72
C ASN A 243 17.26 -16.90 -11.88
N GLU A 244 16.93 -17.39 -13.07
CA GLU A 244 17.80 -17.28 -14.24
C GLU A 244 17.00 -16.74 -15.43
N GLY A 245 17.34 -15.54 -15.89
CA GLY A 245 16.83 -15.00 -17.14
C GLY A 245 17.61 -15.53 -18.35
N ALA A 246 17.15 -15.17 -19.55
CA ALA A 246 17.90 -15.39 -20.78
C ALA A 246 19.12 -14.44 -20.89
N ASN A 247 19.15 -13.39 -20.05
CA ASN A 247 20.15 -12.32 -20.01
C ASN A 247 20.43 -11.73 -21.41
N PRO A 248 19.44 -11.06 -22.04
CA PRO A 248 19.62 -10.40 -23.31
C PRO A 248 20.34 -9.08 -23.06
N GLY A 249 21.67 -9.12 -22.94
CA GLY A 249 22.47 -7.89 -22.89
C GLY A 249 22.24 -7.06 -24.15
N GLY A 250 21.39 -6.02 -24.06
CA GLY A 250 21.32 -4.89 -24.97
C GLY A 250 20.53 -5.10 -26.27
N ALA A 251 19.51 -4.24 -26.44
CA ALA A 251 18.70 -3.97 -27.64
C ALA A 251 17.55 -4.97 -27.93
N PRO A 252 16.37 -4.45 -28.37
CA PRO A 252 15.27 -5.30 -28.79
C PRO A 252 15.71 -6.14 -29.99
N ALA A 253 15.45 -7.45 -29.93
CA ALA A 253 15.62 -8.32 -31.07
C ALA A 253 14.76 -7.78 -32.23
N PRO A 254 15.30 -7.62 -33.45
CA PRO A 254 14.47 -7.30 -34.59
C PRO A 254 13.49 -8.44 -34.84
N ASP A 255 12.25 -8.08 -35.17
CA ASP A 255 11.14 -9.00 -35.44
C ASP A 255 11.58 -10.19 -36.30
N PRO A 256 11.03 -11.41 -36.07
CA PRO A 256 11.31 -12.53 -36.92
C PRO A 256 10.88 -12.21 -38.36
N VAL A 257 11.86 -12.03 -39.23
CA VAL A 257 11.65 -11.88 -40.67
C VAL A 257 10.90 -13.12 -41.15
N VAL A 258 9.64 -12.92 -41.56
CA VAL A 258 8.87 -13.93 -42.28
C VAL A 258 9.58 -14.17 -43.62
N PRO A 259 10.11 -15.38 -43.90
CA PRO A 259 10.73 -15.64 -45.18
C PRO A 259 9.64 -15.79 -46.25
N GLY A 260 9.54 -14.82 -47.15
CA GLY A 260 8.73 -14.93 -48.37
C GLY A 260 7.79 -13.76 -48.64
N GLN A 261 8.35 -12.60 -49.01
CA GLN A 261 7.80 -11.68 -50.01
C GLN A 261 8.93 -11.13 -50.86
#